data_AF-A0A1I7KJH5-F1
#
_entry.id   AF-A0A1I7KJH5-F1
#
_cell.length_a   1.000
_cell.length_b   1.000
_cell.length_c   1.000
_cell.angle_alpha   90.00
_cell.angle_beta   90.00
_cell.angle_gamma   90.00
#
_symmetry.space_group_name_H-M   'P 1'
#
loop_
_entity.id
_entity.type
_entity.pdbx_description
1 polymer ?
#
loop_
_entity_poly.entity_id
_entity_poly.type
_entity_poly.pdbx_seq_one_letter_code
_entity_poly.pdbx_strand_id
1 'polypeptide(L)'
;MAKAVLLFSEKRVYQDGAILQAKLWRLPDAKRVPGSTHTLKYSLYYGRPGHRIVSYDNEAGKGDHVHRGNIETPYQFVSVEQLMMDFLSEVRALRGGTI
;
A
#
# COMPACT_ATOMS: atom_id res chain seq x y z
N MET A 1 -20.63 16.81 -2.15
CA MET A 1 -19.21 16.37 -2.09
C MET A 1 -19.15 14.87 -2.35
N ALA A 2 -18.57 14.42 -3.45
CA ALA A 2 -18.39 12.98 -3.68
C ALA A 2 -17.40 12.39 -2.66
N LYS A 3 -17.68 11.18 -2.18
CA LYS A 3 -16.84 10.46 -1.20
C LYS A 3 -15.90 9.51 -1.93
N ALA A 4 -14.82 9.11 -1.26
CA ALA A 4 -13.94 8.06 -1.76
C ALA A 4 -14.71 6.73 -1.86
N VAL A 5 -14.48 6.00 -2.94
CA VAL A 5 -15.06 4.68 -3.19
C VAL A 5 -14.01 3.63 -2.90
N LEU A 6 -14.29 2.69 -1.99
CA LEU A 6 -13.42 1.53 -1.76
C LEU A 6 -13.47 0.63 -2.99
N LEU A 7 -12.33 0.42 -3.64
CA LEU A 7 -12.20 -0.45 -4.80
C LEU A 7 -11.78 -1.86 -4.41
N PHE A 8 -10.87 -1.95 -3.43
CA PHE A 8 -10.28 -3.22 -3.01
C PHE A 8 -9.95 -3.16 -1.52
N SER A 9 -10.23 -4.26 -0.82
CA SER A 9 -9.85 -4.45 0.59
C SER A 9 -9.65 -5.93 0.85
N GLU A 10 -8.39 -6.34 0.98
CA GLU A 10 -8.02 -7.69 1.40
C GLU A 10 -7.25 -7.63 2.72
N LYS A 11 -7.49 -8.63 3.57
CA LYS A 11 -6.69 -8.87 4.77
C LYS A 11 -6.45 -10.36 4.92
N ARG A 12 -5.20 -10.74 5.10
CA ARG A 12 -4.77 -12.10 5.39
C ARG A 12 -3.93 -12.12 6.67
N VAL A 13 -4.27 -13.04 7.56
CA VAL A 13 -3.46 -13.33 8.75
C VAL A 13 -2.87 -14.71 8.54
N TYR A 14 -1.55 -14.80 8.59
CA TYR A 14 -0.80 -16.03 8.36
C TYR A 14 -0.64 -16.81 9.68
N GLN A 15 -0.34 -18.11 9.58
CA GLN A 15 -0.14 -19.00 10.75
C GLN A 15 1.01 -18.55 11.65
N ASP A 16 2.03 -17.91 11.06
CA ASP A 16 3.16 -17.33 11.78
C ASP A 16 2.82 -16.01 12.49
N GLY A 17 1.58 -15.52 12.40
CA GLY A 17 1.13 -14.26 12.97
C GLY A 17 1.44 -13.02 12.13
N ALA A 18 2.02 -13.16 10.94
CA ALA A 18 2.16 -12.06 10.00
C ALA A 18 0.80 -11.65 9.44
N ILE A 19 0.70 -10.39 9.04
CA ILE A 19 -0.52 -9.76 8.54
C ILE A 19 -0.17 -9.09 7.21
N LEU A 20 -0.88 -9.47 6.15
CA LEU A 20 -0.98 -8.70 4.93
C LEU A 20 -2.33 -7.98 4.93
N GLN A 21 -2.33 -6.68 4.69
CA GLN A 21 -3.54 -5.90 4.50
C GLN A 21 -3.36 -4.93 3.35
N ALA A 22 -4.27 -4.97 2.39
CA ALA A 22 -4.22 -4.14 1.20
C ALA A 22 -5.56 -3.45 1.01
N LYS A 23 -5.55 -2.12 0.97
CA LYS A 23 -6.73 -1.31 0.71
C LYS A 23 -6.45 -0.27 -0.37
N LEU A 24 -7.40 -0.12 -1.29
CA LEU A 24 -7.35 0.83 -2.39
C LEU A 24 -8.69 1.56 -2.49
N TRP A 25 -8.63 2.87 -2.58
CA TRP A 25 -9.78 3.74 -2.77
C TRP A 25 -9.60 4.61 -4.01
N ARG A 26 -10.69 4.84 -4.73
CA ARG A 26 -10.81 5.90 -5.74
C ARG A 26 -11.37 7.14 -5.09
N LEU A 27 -10.60 8.22 -5.13
CA LEU A 27 -11.06 9.55 -4.79
C LEU A 27 -11.92 10.10 -5.94
N PRO A 28 -12.80 11.07 -5.67
CA PRO A 28 -13.49 11.81 -6.73
C PRO A 28 -12.50 12.41 -7.72
N ASP A 29 -12.87 12.53 -9.00
CA ASP A 29 -11.94 12.94 -10.07
C ASP A 29 -11.26 14.30 -9.84
N ALA A 30 -11.95 15.22 -9.16
CA ALA A 30 -11.40 16.53 -8.79
C ALA A 30 -10.45 16.49 -7.56
N LYS A 31 -10.20 15.31 -6.97
CA LYS A 31 -9.42 15.14 -5.75
C LYS A 31 -8.31 14.11 -5.96
N ARG A 32 -7.12 14.47 -5.47
CA ARG A 32 -5.95 13.60 -5.35
C ARG A 32 -5.33 13.77 -3.98
N VAL A 33 -4.53 12.79 -3.55
CA VAL A 33 -3.66 12.97 -2.39
C VAL A 33 -2.59 14.01 -2.78
N PRO A 34 -2.41 15.11 -2.03
CA PRO A 34 -1.35 16.07 -2.32
C PRO A 34 0.03 15.39 -2.35
N GLY A 35 0.74 15.52 -3.47
CA GLY A 35 2.00 14.82 -3.74
C GLY A 35 1.87 13.64 -4.71
N SER A 36 0.67 13.06 -4.88
CA SER A 36 0.41 12.03 -5.89
C SER A 36 -0.13 12.64 -7.18
N THR A 37 0.07 11.96 -8.32
CA THR A 37 -0.39 12.39 -9.65
C THR A 37 -1.70 11.74 -10.10
N HIS A 38 -2.29 10.89 -9.25
CA HIS A 38 -3.49 10.10 -9.55
C HIS A 38 -4.61 10.31 -8.51
N THR A 39 -5.81 9.85 -8.84
CA THR A 39 -7.02 9.93 -7.99
C THR A 39 -7.17 8.73 -7.05
N LEU A 40 -6.11 7.94 -6.85
CA LEU A 40 -6.12 6.82 -5.92
C LEU A 40 -5.55 7.18 -4.55
N LYS A 41 -6.14 6.61 -3.51
CA LYS A 41 -5.53 6.50 -2.18
C LYS A 41 -5.31 5.02 -1.89
N TYR A 42 -4.17 4.65 -1.31
CA TYR A 42 -3.90 3.25 -0.99
C TYR A 42 -3.16 3.09 0.34
N SER A 43 -3.30 1.91 0.93
CA SER A 43 -2.59 1.46 2.12
C SER A 43 -2.36 -0.04 2.00
N LEU A 44 -1.15 -0.41 1.62
CA LEU A 44 -0.68 -1.79 1.53
C LEU A 44 0.31 -2.01 2.67
N TYR A 45 0.06 -3.00 3.50
CA TYR A 45 0.78 -3.25 4.73
C TYR A 45 1.15 -4.72 4.82
N TYR A 46 2.40 -4.98 5.15
CA TYR A 46 2.86 -6.28 5.61
C TYR A 46 3.69 -6.13 6.88
N GLY A 47 3.36 -6.94 7.88
CA GLY A 47 4.03 -6.88 9.16
C GLY A 47 3.46 -7.85 10.19
N ARG A 48 3.70 -7.57 11.45
CA ARG A 48 3.23 -8.30 12.63
C ARG A 48 2.52 -7.32 13.57
N PRO A 49 1.74 -7.79 14.55
CA PRO A 49 1.18 -6.90 15.57
C PRO A 49 2.24 -5.98 16.17
N GLY A 50 2.05 -4.66 16.04
CA GLY A 50 2.98 -3.64 16.53
C GLY A 50 4.29 -3.47 15.74
N HIS A 51 4.52 -4.22 14.66
CA HIS A 51 5.77 -4.18 13.91
C HIS A 51 5.53 -4.17 12.39
N ARG A 52 5.76 -3.02 11.75
CA ARG A 52 5.70 -2.88 10.29
C ARG A 52 7.00 -3.40 9.67
N ILE A 53 6.87 -4.29 8.68
CA ILE A 53 8.02 -4.78 7.90
C ILE A 53 8.10 -3.98 6.59
N VAL A 54 7.03 -3.96 5.81
CA VAL A 54 6.93 -3.12 4.60
C VAL A 54 5.53 -2.51 4.49
N SER A 55 5.43 -1.26 4.05
CA SER A 55 4.17 -0.69 3.60
C SER A 55 4.35 0.21 2.39
N TYR A 56 3.34 0.20 1.51
CA TYR A 56 3.21 1.13 0.39
C TYR A 56 1.97 1.97 0.69
N ASP A 57 2.11 3.28 0.79
CA ASP A 57 0.97 4.17 0.97
C ASP A 57 1.23 5.53 0.29
N ASN A 58 0.20 6.37 0.27
CA ASN A 58 0.32 7.74 -0.18
C ASN A 58 -0.26 8.72 0.84
N GLU A 59 0.55 9.71 1.20
CA GLU A 59 0.27 10.67 2.27
C GLU A 59 0.34 12.11 1.76
N ALA A 60 -0.55 12.95 2.24
CA ALA A 60 -0.59 14.36 1.87
C ALA A 60 0.74 15.04 2.24
N GLY A 61 1.39 15.65 1.25
CA GLY A 61 2.68 16.34 1.43
C GLY A 61 3.90 15.47 1.14
N LYS A 62 3.74 14.14 1.10
CA LYS A 62 4.80 13.18 0.72
C LYS A 62 4.56 12.57 -0.67
N GLY A 63 3.30 12.38 -1.02
CA GLY A 63 2.92 11.60 -2.19
C GLY A 63 3.10 10.11 -1.96
N ASP A 64 3.38 9.40 -3.04
CA ASP A 64 3.51 7.95 -3.09
C ASP A 64 4.86 7.52 -2.51
N HIS A 65 4.86 6.62 -1.53
CA HIS A 65 6.08 6.19 -0.86
C HIS A 65 6.00 4.78 -0.28
N VAL A 66 7.18 4.26 0.06
CA VAL A 66 7.39 2.95 0.68
C VAL A 66 8.09 3.11 2.02
N HIS A 67 7.59 2.38 3.01
CA HIS A 67 8.27 2.13 4.28
C HIS A 67 8.90 0.76 4.25
N ARG A 68 10.21 0.66 4.51
CA ARG A 68 10.93 -0.58 4.79
C ARG A 68 11.47 -0.49 6.22
N GLY A 69 10.73 -1.08 7.15
CA GLY A 69 10.90 -0.82 8.58
C GLY A 69 10.71 0.68 8.91
N ASN A 70 11.83 1.34 9.25
CA ASN A 70 11.88 2.76 9.61
C ASN A 70 12.37 3.67 8.47
N ILE A 71 12.78 3.09 7.34
CA ILE A 71 13.27 3.85 6.19
C ILE A 71 12.09 4.15 5.27
N GLU A 72 11.88 5.44 5.02
CA GLU A 72 10.87 5.93 4.08
C GLU A 72 11.56 6.39 2.79
N THR A 73 11.06 5.94 1.63
CA THR A 73 11.58 6.33 0.31
C THR A 73 10.44 6.63 -0.66
N PRO A 74 10.58 7.62 -1.56
CA PRO A 74 9.61 7.85 -2.62
C PRO A 74 9.33 6.59 -3.45
N TYR A 75 8.08 6.41 -3.86
CA TYR A 75 7.64 5.34 -4.75
C TYR A 75 7.08 5.94 -6.03
N GLN A 76 7.56 5.48 -7.19
CA GLN A 76 7.05 5.95 -8.47
C GLN A 76 5.81 5.14 -8.85
N PHE A 77 4.63 5.73 -8.67
CA PHE A 77 3.40 5.10 -9.11
C PHE A 77 3.33 5.03 -10.64
N VAL A 78 3.09 3.81 -11.17
CA VAL A 78 2.88 3.56 -12.60
C VAL A 78 1.43 3.14 -12.87
N SER A 79 0.97 2.10 -12.18
CA SER A 79 -0.39 1.58 -12.28
C SER A 79 -0.76 0.83 -11.00
N VAL A 80 -2.06 0.55 -10.82
CA VAL A 80 -2.53 -0.30 -9.71
C VAL A 80 -1.93 -1.70 -9.81
N GLU A 81 -1.83 -2.24 -11.02
CA GLU A 81 -1.25 -3.55 -11.26
C GLU A 81 0.23 -3.60 -10.84
N GLN A 82 1.02 -2.60 -11.25
CA GLN A 82 2.43 -2.51 -10.85
C GLN A 82 2.58 -2.34 -9.34
N LEU A 83 1.77 -1.48 -8.72
CA LEU A 83 1.75 -1.29 -7.28
C LEU A 83 1.51 -2.61 -6.53
N MET A 84 0.52 -3.40 -6.99
CA MET A 84 0.23 -4.70 -6.38
C MET A 84 1.32 -5.73 -6.66
N MET A 85 1.89 -5.77 -7.86
CA MET A 85 3.00 -6.67 -8.20
C MET A 85 4.24 -6.38 -7.35
N ASP A 86 4.63 -5.11 -7.23
CA ASP A 86 5.79 -4.69 -6.44
C ASP A 86 5.60 -5.08 -4.97
N PHE A 87 4.44 -4.74 -4.40
CA PHE A 87 4.13 -5.05 -3.01
C PHE A 87 4.12 -6.57 -2.76
N LEU A 88 3.40 -7.35 -3.57
CA LEU A 88 3.29 -8.79 -3.37
C LEU A 88 4.62 -9.52 -3.63
N SER A 89 5.43 -9.03 -4.56
CA SER A 89 6.79 -9.55 -4.81
C SER A 89 7.69 -9.34 -3.59
N GLU A 90 7.67 -8.13 -3.01
CA GLU A 90 8.45 -7.83 -1.81
C GLU A 90 7.98 -8.65 -0.60
N VAL A 91 6.66 -8.77 -0.39
CA VAL A 91 6.12 -9.66 0.65
C VAL A 91 6.55 -11.12 0.42
N ARG A 92 6.49 -11.61 -0.82
CA ARG A 92 6.91 -12.98 -1.16
C ARG A 92 8.38 -13.20 -0.83
N ALA A 93 9.25 -12.25 -1.17
CA ALA A 93 10.67 -12.33 -0.83
C ALA A 93 10.88 -12.37 0.70
N LEU A 94 10.18 -11.51 1.45
CA LEU A 94 10.23 -11.47 2.91
C LEU A 94 9.69 -12.74 3.59
N ARG A 95 8.79 -13.47 2.92
CA ARG A 95 8.21 -14.74 3.39
C ARG A 95 8.96 -15.98 2.90
N GLY A 96 10.07 -15.81 2.18
CA GLY A 96 10.83 -16.95 1.65
C GLY A 96 10.13 -17.67 0.49
N GLY A 97 9.32 -16.98 -0.30
CA GLY A 97 8.75 -17.50 -1.55
C GLY A 97 7.26 -17.82 -1.54
N THR A 98 6.56 -17.73 -0.39
CA THR A 98 5.14 -18.15 -0.25
C THR A 98 4.23 -17.04 0.29
N ILE A 99 3.10 -16.77 -0.39
CA ILE A 99 2.11 -15.73 -0.02
C ILE A 99 0.67 -16.19 -0.16
#